data_AF-A0A409XSI0-F1
#
_entry.id   AF-A0A409XSI0-F1
#
_cell.length_a   1.000
_cell.length_b   1.000
_cell.length_c   1.000
_cell.angle_alpha   90.00
_cell.angle_beta   90.00
_cell.angle_gamma   90.00
#
_symmetry.space_group_name_H-M   'P 1'
#
loop_
_entity.id
_entity.type
_entity.pdbx_description
1 polymer ?
#
loop_
_entity_poly.entity_id
_entity_poly.type
_entity_poly.pdbx_seq_one_letter_code
_entity_poly.pdbx_strand_id
1 'polypeptide(L)'
;MSNDHDYPSDSSHGQLFENTNHADSLENDLPTIKITSFGHRRGPLLPTPDLSFDCRALPNPPKNVRTGHTGLSKALRDALFSKEEVQRRFQDICTFINAHIQQAQANGEQSISVGVFCELGKHRSVSMVEQLGQTRFNGWNVVVEHRDVHLRRSNQKNKLRRDRHSEEDNSDSDKL
;
A
#
# COMPACT_ATOMS: atom_id res chain seq x y z
N MET A 1 -57.39 5.76 -76.55
CA MET A 1 -57.75 7.06 -75.98
C MET A 1 -57.20 7.05 -74.55
N SER A 2 -55.90 7.28 -74.37
CA SER A 2 -55.27 8.61 -74.14
C SER A 2 -55.83 9.32 -72.91
N ASN A 3 -55.09 9.22 -71.79
CA ASN A 3 -54.53 10.33 -71.01
C ASN A 3 -53.83 9.70 -69.79
N ASP A 4 -52.50 9.69 -69.70
CA ASP A 4 -51.58 10.81 -69.41
C ASP A 4 -51.68 11.30 -67.96
N HIS A 5 -50.60 11.08 -67.20
CA HIS A 5 -49.90 12.01 -66.29
C HIS A 5 -49.08 11.19 -65.29
N ASP A 6 -47.79 11.01 -65.53
CA ASP A 6 -46.67 11.89 -65.14
C ASP A 6 -46.16 11.62 -63.71
N TYR A 7 -44.88 11.24 -63.65
CA TYR A 7 -44.08 10.97 -62.46
C TYR A 7 -43.92 12.21 -61.58
N PRO A 8 -43.61 12.04 -60.29
CA PRO A 8 -42.34 12.62 -59.87
C PRO A 8 -41.49 11.71 -58.97
N SER A 9 -40.19 11.91 -59.16
CA SER A 9 -39.10 11.66 -58.23
C SER A 9 -39.37 12.25 -56.84
N ASP A 10 -39.07 11.49 -55.78
CA ASP A 10 -38.59 12.07 -54.52
C ASP A 10 -37.70 11.03 -53.82
N SER A 11 -36.40 11.31 -53.79
CA SER A 11 -35.66 11.78 -52.61
C SER A 11 -35.01 10.64 -51.84
N SER A 12 -33.69 10.58 -52.02
CA SER A 12 -32.70 10.30 -50.98
C SER A 12 -33.21 10.55 -49.56
N HIS A 13 -32.85 9.67 -48.63
CA HIS A 13 -32.65 9.83 -47.17
C HIS A 13 -32.98 8.46 -46.52
N GLY A 14 -32.10 7.74 -45.83
CA GLY A 14 -30.70 7.95 -45.54
C GLY A 14 -30.07 6.61 -45.14
N GLN A 15 -28.77 6.48 -45.37
CA GLN A 15 -27.95 5.61 -44.53
C GLN A 15 -28.04 6.16 -43.11
N LEU A 16 -28.86 5.53 -42.27
CA LEU A 16 -28.74 5.72 -40.84
C LEU A 16 -27.50 4.94 -40.41
N PHE A 17 -26.36 5.64 -40.46
CA PHE A 17 -25.29 5.43 -39.51
C PHE A 17 -25.93 5.56 -38.13
N GLU A 18 -26.26 4.43 -37.50
CA GLU A 18 -26.47 4.43 -36.05
C GLU A 18 -25.10 4.67 -35.40
N ASN A 19 -24.72 5.94 -35.39
CA ASN A 19 -23.88 6.54 -34.36
C ASN A 19 -24.65 6.44 -33.05
N THR A 20 -24.74 5.23 -32.50
CA THR A 20 -25.02 5.12 -31.08
C THR A 20 -23.70 5.44 -30.41
N ASN A 21 -23.61 6.67 -29.93
CA ASN A 21 -22.61 7.14 -29.00
C ASN A 21 -22.40 6.06 -27.93
N HIS A 22 -21.36 5.24 -28.11
CA HIS A 22 -20.65 4.66 -26.99
C HIS A 22 -20.03 5.86 -26.28
N ALA A 23 -20.84 6.51 -25.44
CA ALA A 23 -20.34 7.24 -24.31
C ALA A 23 -19.61 6.19 -23.48
N ASP A 24 -18.34 6.05 -23.80
CA ASP A 24 -17.32 5.43 -22.96
C ASP A 24 -17.33 6.27 -21.68
N SER A 25 -18.25 5.96 -20.77
CA SER A 25 -18.11 6.30 -19.37
C SER A 25 -16.96 5.44 -18.86
N LEU A 26 -15.76 5.84 -19.25
CA LEU A 26 -14.52 5.52 -18.57
C LEU A 26 -14.69 6.10 -17.17
N GLU A 27 -15.29 5.32 -16.27
CA GLU A 27 -14.93 5.40 -14.87
C GLU A 27 -13.42 5.12 -14.85
N ASN A 28 -12.62 6.17 -15.05
CA ASN A 28 -11.18 6.09 -14.83
C ASN A 28 -11.04 5.91 -13.33
N ASP A 29 -10.96 4.65 -12.90
CA ASP A 29 -10.57 4.30 -11.54
C ASP A 29 -9.31 5.10 -11.22
N LEU A 30 -9.39 5.93 -10.17
CA LEU A 30 -8.25 6.75 -9.79
C LEU A 30 -7.04 5.85 -9.53
N PRO A 31 -5.83 6.28 -9.91
CA PRO A 31 -4.61 5.55 -9.63
C PRO A 31 -4.47 5.29 -8.13
N THR A 32 -3.84 4.17 -7.76
CA THR A 32 -3.90 3.66 -6.38
C THR A 32 -2.53 3.66 -5.70
N ILE A 33 -2.50 4.15 -4.46
CA ILE A 33 -1.38 4.02 -3.53
C ILE A 33 -1.69 2.86 -2.59
N LYS A 34 -0.99 1.75 -2.75
CA LYS A 34 -1.08 0.60 -1.84
C LYS A 34 -0.04 0.74 -0.72
N ILE A 35 -0.50 0.97 0.50
CA ILE A 35 0.35 1.16 1.67
C ILE A 35 0.27 -0.07 2.59
N THR A 36 1.37 -0.80 2.70
CA THR A 36 1.43 -2.06 3.45
C THR A 36 2.33 -1.93 4.68
N SER A 37 1.76 -2.17 5.86
CA SER A 37 2.55 -2.27 7.09
C SER A 37 3.12 -3.69 7.27
N PHE A 38 4.38 -3.80 7.70
CA PHE A 38 5.01 -5.11 7.94
C PHE A 38 6.06 -5.11 9.06
N GLY A 39 6.54 -6.30 9.42
CA GLY A 39 7.55 -6.57 10.43
C GLY A 39 8.88 -7.02 9.82
N HIS A 40 9.93 -6.27 10.09
CA HIS A 40 11.30 -6.55 9.65
C HIS A 40 11.77 -7.96 10.00
N ARG A 41 11.40 -8.50 11.16
CA ARG A 41 11.79 -9.89 11.57
C ARG A 41 11.30 -10.98 10.62
N ARG A 42 10.32 -10.69 9.77
CA ARG A 42 9.74 -11.64 8.82
C ARG A 42 10.18 -11.38 7.38
N GLY A 43 11.19 -10.53 7.21
CA GLY A 43 11.74 -10.18 5.91
C GLY A 43 10.98 -9.05 5.22
N PRO A 44 11.53 -8.58 4.08
CA PRO A 44 10.94 -7.52 3.26
C PRO A 44 9.60 -7.95 2.65
N LEU A 45 8.86 -7.00 2.10
CA LEU A 45 7.70 -7.29 1.25
C LEU A 45 8.18 -7.86 -0.09
N LEU A 46 7.36 -8.72 -0.68
CA LEU A 46 7.56 -9.28 -2.02
C LEU A 46 6.25 -9.08 -2.82
N PRO A 47 6.29 -8.39 -3.97
CA PRO A 47 7.44 -7.68 -4.53
C PRO A 47 7.96 -6.55 -3.62
N THR A 48 9.20 -6.13 -3.86
CA THR A 48 9.77 -4.96 -3.17
C THR A 48 8.92 -3.74 -3.52
N PRO A 49 8.48 -2.94 -2.52
CA PRO A 49 7.67 -1.77 -2.79
C PRO A 49 8.55 -0.63 -3.33
N ASP A 50 7.94 0.26 -4.10
CA ASP A 50 8.61 1.42 -4.71
C ASP A 50 9.21 2.33 -3.63
N LEU A 51 8.50 2.50 -2.51
CA LEU A 51 8.96 3.22 -1.32
C LEU A 51 8.97 2.33 -0.08
N SER A 52 10.00 2.44 0.76
CA SER A 52 10.10 1.72 2.03
C SER A 52 10.53 2.62 3.19
N PHE A 53 9.77 2.59 4.29
CA PHE A 53 10.00 3.45 5.45
C PHE A 53 10.18 2.65 6.75
N ASP A 54 11.37 2.78 7.33
CA ASP A 54 11.69 2.24 8.66
C ASP A 54 11.10 3.13 9.77
N CYS A 55 10.34 2.53 10.69
CA CYS A 55 9.77 3.15 11.88
C CYS A 55 10.32 2.53 13.19
N ARG A 56 11.44 1.79 13.15
CA ARG A 56 12.07 1.18 14.33
C ARG A 56 12.76 2.18 15.24
N ALA A 57 13.21 3.31 14.71
CA ALA A 57 13.78 4.41 15.48
C ALA A 57 12.70 5.19 16.26
N LEU A 58 11.44 5.12 15.83
CA LEU A 58 10.34 5.79 16.51
C LEU A 58 10.11 5.22 17.92
N PRO A 59 9.65 6.06 18.85
CA PRO A 59 9.43 5.67 20.23
C PRO A 59 8.38 4.56 20.30
N ASN A 60 8.55 3.63 21.24
CA ASN A 60 7.53 2.61 21.45
C ASN A 60 6.27 3.24 22.10
N PRO A 61 5.07 2.75 21.75
CA PRO A 61 3.87 3.09 22.52
C PRO A 61 4.02 2.63 23.98
N PRO A 62 3.33 3.29 24.94
CA PRO A 62 3.33 2.90 26.35
C PRO A 62 3.01 1.42 26.56
N LYS A 63 3.70 0.76 27.51
CA LYS A 63 3.59 -0.69 27.73
C LYS A 63 2.16 -1.14 28.00
N ASN A 64 1.43 -0.39 28.83
CA ASN A 64 0.02 -0.63 29.17
C ASN A 64 -0.88 -0.61 27.92
N VAL A 65 -0.62 0.30 26.97
CA VAL A 65 -1.43 0.41 25.75
C VAL A 65 -1.08 -0.69 24.76
N ARG A 66 0.22 -0.94 24.50
CA ARG A 66 0.67 -1.96 23.52
C ARG A 66 0.55 -3.41 24.01
N THR A 67 0.19 -3.64 25.27
CA THR A 67 -0.05 -4.99 25.78
C THR A 67 -1.51 -5.33 25.50
N GLY A 68 -1.75 -6.09 24.42
CA GLY A 68 -3.08 -6.52 24.00
C GLY A 68 -3.67 -5.75 22.82
N HIS A 69 -3.09 -4.62 22.43
CA HIS A 69 -3.56 -3.83 21.27
C HIS A 69 -2.52 -3.78 20.15
N THR A 70 -3.00 -3.54 18.93
CA THR A 70 -2.18 -3.25 17.74
C THR A 70 -2.36 -1.79 17.34
N GLY A 71 -1.63 -1.34 16.32
CA GLY A 71 -1.80 0.00 15.74
C GLY A 71 -3.17 0.27 15.11
N LEU A 72 -4.05 -0.75 15.03
CA LEU A 72 -5.45 -0.59 14.66
C LEU A 72 -6.27 0.09 15.77
N SER A 73 -5.80 0.03 17.02
CA SER A 73 -6.45 0.70 18.15
C SER A 73 -6.22 2.20 18.10
N LYS A 74 -7.31 2.98 18.12
CA LYS A 74 -7.26 4.44 18.20
C LYS A 74 -6.43 4.91 19.40
N ALA A 75 -6.62 4.33 20.58
CA ALA A 75 -5.87 4.70 21.78
C ALA A 75 -4.35 4.49 21.62
N LEU A 76 -3.93 3.45 20.90
CA LEU A 76 -2.52 3.21 20.61
C LEU A 76 -1.99 4.22 19.60
N ARG A 77 -2.74 4.53 18.54
CA ARG A 77 -2.36 5.56 17.58
C ARG A 77 -2.25 6.92 18.24
N ASP A 78 -3.25 7.35 19.00
CA ASP A 78 -3.26 8.63 19.70
C ASP A 78 -2.04 8.76 20.63
N ALA A 79 -1.73 7.71 21.42
CA ALA A 79 -0.57 7.70 22.31
C ALA A 79 0.78 7.69 21.58
N LEU A 80 0.83 7.22 20.33
CA LEU A 80 2.02 7.27 19.49
C LEU A 80 2.15 8.64 18.81
N PHE A 81 1.07 9.15 18.24
CA PHE A 81 1.00 10.44 17.52
C PHE A 81 1.01 11.66 18.45
N SER A 82 0.89 11.49 19.76
CA SER A 82 1.13 12.58 20.72
C SER A 82 2.60 13.02 20.78
N LYS A 83 3.51 12.33 20.08
CA LYS A 83 4.95 12.59 20.10
C LYS A 83 5.37 13.32 18.83
N GLU A 84 6.07 14.44 18.99
CA GLU A 84 6.51 15.29 17.87
C GLU A 84 7.34 14.53 16.84
N GLU A 85 8.25 13.65 17.28
CA GLU A 85 9.08 12.84 16.39
C GLU A 85 8.27 11.87 15.49
N VAL A 86 7.11 11.42 15.96
CA VAL A 86 6.19 10.58 15.16
C VAL A 86 5.45 11.44 14.14
N GLN A 87 4.97 12.62 14.55
CA GLN A 87 4.29 13.56 13.64
C GLN A 87 5.24 14.04 12.54
N ARG A 88 6.48 14.36 12.88
CA ARG A 88 7.52 14.73 11.91
C ARG A 88 7.77 13.60 10.92
N ARG A 89 7.97 12.37 11.41
CA ARG A 89 8.16 11.21 10.53
C ARG A 89 6.97 10.96 9.61
N PHE A 90 5.75 11.15 10.09
CA PHE A 90 4.55 11.07 9.27
C PHE A 90 4.55 12.12 8.15
N GLN A 91 4.86 13.38 8.46
CA GLN A 91 4.98 14.45 7.47
C GLN A 91 6.08 14.18 6.43
N ASP A 92 7.23 13.65 6.86
CA ASP A 92 8.30 13.25 5.95
C ASP A 92 7.80 12.19 4.96
N ILE A 93 7.13 11.14 5.46
CA ILE A 93 6.58 10.08 4.61
C ILE A 93 5.56 10.64 3.62
N CYS A 94 4.65 11.52 4.06
CA CYS A 94 3.71 12.19 3.14
C CYS A 94 4.43 12.99 2.05
N THR A 95 5.51 13.69 2.39
CA THR A 95 6.34 14.43 1.43
C THR A 95 6.94 13.49 0.38
N PHE A 96 7.52 12.36 0.80
CA PHE A 96 8.08 11.37 -0.13
C PHE A 96 7.02 10.74 -1.02
N ILE A 97 5.85 10.39 -0.47
CA ILE A 97 4.73 9.84 -1.26
C ILE A 97 4.27 10.86 -2.30
N ASN A 98 4.08 12.13 -1.92
CA ASN A 98 3.69 13.18 -2.86
C ASN A 98 4.71 13.38 -3.98
N ALA A 99 6.00 13.38 -3.66
CA ALA A 99 7.05 13.49 -4.67
C ALA A 99 7.01 12.31 -5.66
N HIS A 100 6.75 11.09 -5.16
CA HIS A 100 6.67 9.91 -5.99
C HIS A 100 5.37 9.85 -6.82
N ILE A 101 4.26 10.38 -6.30
CA ILE A 101 3.03 10.59 -7.08
C ILE A 101 3.30 11.46 -8.31
N GLN A 102 4.04 12.56 -8.16
CA GLN A 102 4.36 13.42 -9.31
C GLN A 102 5.18 12.69 -10.37
N GLN A 103 6.11 11.83 -9.95
CA GLN A 103 6.93 11.00 -10.86
C GLN A 103 6.06 9.96 -11.57
N ALA A 104 5.22 9.24 -10.83
CA ALA A 104 4.31 8.24 -11.37
C ALA A 104 3.34 8.86 -12.39
N GLN A 105 2.80 10.05 -12.11
CA GLN A 105 1.94 10.79 -13.03
C GLN A 105 2.66 11.16 -14.33
N ALA A 106 3.92 11.62 -14.24
CA ALA A 106 4.73 11.94 -15.42
C ALA A 106 5.03 10.70 -16.28
N ASN A 107 5.12 9.53 -15.66
CA ASN A 107 5.40 8.24 -16.31
C ASN A 107 4.13 7.51 -16.79
N GLY A 108 2.94 8.01 -16.45
CA GLY A 108 1.66 7.33 -16.75
C GLY A 108 1.38 6.09 -15.88
N GLU A 109 2.07 5.94 -14.75
CA GLU A 109 1.88 4.84 -13.81
C GLU A 109 0.57 4.98 -13.04
N GLN A 110 -0.17 3.87 -12.91
CA GLN A 110 -1.50 3.85 -12.26
C GLN A 110 -1.46 3.28 -10.84
N SER A 111 -0.28 2.90 -10.34
CA SER A 111 -0.15 2.32 -9.01
C SER A 111 1.21 2.62 -8.39
N ILE A 112 1.21 2.92 -7.10
CA ILE A 112 2.40 3.06 -6.27
C ILE A 112 2.28 2.09 -5.10
N SER A 113 3.36 1.41 -4.77
CA SER A 113 3.47 0.52 -3.62
C SER A 113 4.39 1.11 -2.54
N VAL A 114 3.88 1.17 -1.32
CA VAL A 114 4.57 1.75 -0.17
C VAL A 114 4.64 0.74 0.97
N GLY A 115 5.84 0.42 1.41
CA GLY A 115 6.10 -0.41 2.58
C GLY A 115 6.43 0.43 3.82
N VAL A 116 5.76 0.19 4.94
CA VAL A 116 6.14 0.79 6.24
C VAL A 116 6.42 -0.31 7.24
N PHE A 117 7.60 -0.32 7.86
CA PHE A 117 7.97 -1.40 8.76
C PHE A 117 8.43 -0.99 10.13
N CYS A 118 8.16 -1.87 11.08
CA CYS A 118 8.79 -1.85 12.40
C CYS A 118 9.33 -3.26 12.70
N GLU A 119 9.66 -3.54 13.95
CA GLU A 119 10.27 -4.83 14.30
C GLU A 119 9.37 -6.04 14.00
N LEU A 120 8.12 -5.99 14.49
CA LEU A 120 7.16 -7.10 14.42
C LEU A 120 5.93 -6.81 13.54
N GLY A 121 5.80 -5.60 13.00
CA GLY A 121 4.66 -5.24 12.15
C GLY A 121 3.32 -5.13 12.88
N LYS A 122 3.33 -4.66 14.14
CA LYS A 122 2.12 -4.64 14.99
C LYS A 122 1.67 -3.29 15.52
N HIS A 123 2.61 -2.39 15.78
CA HIS A 123 2.31 -1.16 16.52
C HIS A 123 2.69 0.07 15.70
N ARG A 124 3.97 0.41 15.64
CA ARG A 124 4.47 1.64 15.00
C ARG A 124 4.14 1.69 13.51
N SER A 125 4.49 0.64 12.75
CA SER A 125 4.17 0.60 11.32
C SER A 125 2.68 0.58 11.05
N VAL A 126 1.91 -0.24 11.76
CA VAL A 126 0.44 -0.29 11.61
C VAL A 126 -0.18 1.09 11.90
N SER A 127 0.22 1.75 13.00
CA SER A 127 -0.30 3.07 13.36
C SER A 127 0.02 4.13 12.31
N MET A 128 1.23 4.10 11.76
CA MET A 128 1.67 5.01 10.72
C MET A 128 0.84 4.80 9.44
N VAL A 129 0.65 3.55 9.02
CA VAL A 129 -0.12 3.21 7.82
C VAL A 129 -1.60 3.57 7.97
N GLU A 130 -2.20 3.32 9.13
CA GLU A 130 -3.57 3.74 9.44
C GLU A 130 -3.75 5.25 9.34
N GLN A 131 -2.76 6.03 9.80
CA GLN A 131 -2.79 7.48 9.67
C GLN A 131 -2.63 7.92 8.22
N LEU A 132 -1.72 7.28 7.45
CA LEU A 132 -1.53 7.56 6.03
C LEU A 132 -2.78 7.21 5.20
N GLY A 133 -3.50 6.16 5.56
CA GLY A 133 -4.78 5.78 4.93
C GLY A 133 -5.88 6.83 5.08
N GLN A 134 -5.75 7.73 6.06
CA GLN A 134 -6.69 8.84 6.28
C GLN A 134 -6.24 10.13 5.57
N THR A 135 -5.00 10.17 5.06
CA THR A 135 -4.48 11.32 4.31
C THR A 135 -5.10 11.37 2.92
N ARG A 136 -5.43 12.58 2.46
CA ARG A 136 -5.83 12.81 1.07
C ARG A 136 -4.58 13.05 0.22
N PHE A 137 -4.38 12.18 -0.77
CA PHE A 137 -3.41 12.37 -1.84
C PHE A 137 -4.19 12.71 -3.11
N ASN A 138 -4.11 13.96 -3.58
CA ASN A 138 -5.02 14.48 -4.60
C ASN A 138 -4.97 13.65 -5.89
N GLY A 139 -6.13 13.17 -6.34
CA GLY A 139 -6.26 12.36 -7.55
C GLY A 139 -5.82 10.91 -7.40
N TRP A 140 -5.59 10.42 -6.18
CA TRP A 140 -5.19 9.05 -5.92
C TRP A 140 -6.05 8.39 -4.83
N ASN A 141 -6.37 7.12 -5.05
CA ASN A 141 -6.98 6.26 -4.04
C ASN A 141 -5.90 5.70 -3.11
N VAL A 142 -6.22 5.54 -1.82
CA VAL A 142 -5.32 4.92 -0.85
C VAL A 142 -5.90 3.60 -0.38
N VAL A 143 -5.11 2.54 -0.50
CA VAL A 143 -5.46 1.20 -0.01
C VAL A 143 -4.47 0.81 1.08
N VAL A 144 -4.99 0.42 2.24
CA VAL A 144 -4.19 0.02 3.40
C VAL A 144 -4.20 -1.50 3.57
N GLU A 145 -3.00 -2.08 3.80
CA GLU A 145 -2.84 -3.49 4.14
C GLU A 145 -1.90 -3.66 5.35
N HIS A 146 -2.13 -4.70 6.15
CA HIS A 146 -1.28 -5.04 7.28
C HIS A 146 -0.86 -6.52 7.27
N ARG A 147 0.33 -6.79 6.72
CA ARG A 147 0.84 -8.16 6.54
C ARG A 147 0.91 -8.94 7.86
N ASP A 148 1.43 -8.32 8.91
CA ASP A 148 1.86 -9.02 10.13
C ASP A 148 1.00 -8.77 11.38
N VAL A 149 -0.05 -7.94 11.29
CA VAL A 149 -0.74 -7.38 12.46
C VAL A 149 -1.43 -8.44 13.33
N HIS A 150 -2.05 -9.44 12.71
CA HIS A 150 -2.78 -10.51 13.40
C HIS A 150 -1.88 -11.71 13.78
N LEU A 151 -0.62 -11.70 13.36
CA LEU A 151 0.25 -12.85 13.55
C LEU A 151 0.71 -12.95 14.99
N ARG A 152 0.61 -14.13 15.61
CA ARG A 152 1.15 -14.36 16.96
C ARG A 152 2.67 -14.15 16.97
N ARG A 153 3.22 -13.76 18.12
CA ARG A 153 4.68 -13.65 18.28
C ARG A 153 5.27 -15.02 17.99
N SER A 154 6.02 -15.14 16.89
CA SER A 154 6.78 -16.34 16.57
C SER A 154 7.94 -16.45 17.56
N ASN A 155 8.07 -17.59 18.25
CA ASN A 155 9.21 -17.90 19.09
C ASN A 155 10.43 -18.23 18.21
N GLN A 156 11.06 -17.21 17.62
CA GLN A 156 12.27 -17.35 16.80
C GLN A 156 13.52 -17.80 17.60
N LYS A 157 13.39 -18.00 18.92
CA LYS A 157 14.46 -18.56 19.77
C LYS A 157 14.92 -19.96 19.34
N ASN A 158 14.10 -20.70 18.56
CA ASN A 158 14.45 -22.05 18.11
C ASN A 158 15.28 -22.13 16.82
N LYS A 159 15.55 -21.02 16.10
CA LYS A 159 16.44 -21.04 14.91
C LYS A 159 17.90 -20.75 15.31
N LEU A 160 18.12 -19.66 16.04
CA LEU A 160 19.43 -19.25 16.60
C LEU A 160 20.05 -20.20 17.66
N ARG A 161 19.31 -21.20 18.13
CA ARG A 161 19.84 -22.26 19.00
C ARG A 161 20.29 -23.49 18.22
N ARG A 162 19.67 -23.78 17.07
CA ARG A 162 20.05 -24.90 16.20
C ARG A 162 21.33 -24.58 15.44
N ASP A 163 21.46 -23.35 14.95
CA ASP A 163 22.65 -22.93 14.19
C ASP A 163 23.92 -22.85 15.07
N ARG A 164 23.79 -22.68 16.40
CA ARG A 164 24.93 -22.69 17.34
C ARG A 164 25.38 -24.09 17.76
N HIS A 165 24.48 -25.07 17.84
CA HIS A 165 24.88 -26.45 18.14
C HIS A 165 25.55 -27.13 16.95
N SER A 166 25.28 -26.71 15.71
CA SER A 166 25.97 -27.24 14.53
C SER A 166 27.41 -26.74 14.34
N GLU A 167 27.82 -25.67 15.02
CA GLU A 167 29.19 -25.14 14.95
C GLU A 167 30.10 -25.71 16.05
N GLU A 168 29.55 -26.10 17.21
CA GLU A 168 30.31 -26.68 18.33
C GLU A 168 30.67 -28.17 18.11
N ASP A 169 29.91 -28.92 17.30
CA ASP A 169 30.18 -30.34 17.03
C ASP A 169 31.27 -30.58 15.95
N ASN A 170 31.77 -29.53 15.28
CA ASN A 170 32.73 -29.64 14.18
C ASN A 170 34.16 -29.20 14.55
N SER A 171 34.45 -28.87 15.82
CA SER A 171 35.79 -28.43 16.25
C SER A 171 36.63 -29.48 16.97
N ASP A 172 36.14 -30.71 17.14
CA ASP A 172 36.81 -31.75 17.96
C ASP A 172 37.35 -32.95 17.15
N SER A 173 37.32 -32.91 15.82
CA SER A 173 37.76 -34.02 14.95
C SER A 173 39.16 -33.88 14.33
N ASP A 174 39.93 -32.82 14.65
CA ASP A 174 41.28 -32.58 14.07
C ASP A 174 42.43 -32.70 15.11
N LYS A 175 42.29 -33.59 16.10
CA LYS A 175 43.41 -34.00 16.96
C LYS A 175 43.53 -35.52 17.00
N LEU A 176 44.20 -36.09 16.00
CA LEU A 176 44.92 -37.36 16.07
C LEU A 176 46.10 -37.35 15.09
#